data_AF-A0AAX3FJY1-F1
#
_entry.id   AF-A0AAX3FJY1-F1
#
_cell.length_a   1.000
_cell.length_b   1.000
_cell.length_c   1.000
_cell.angle_alpha   90.00
_cell.angle_beta   90.00
_cell.angle_gamma   90.00
#
_symmetry.space_group_name_H-M   'P 1'
#
loop_
_entity.id
_entity.type
_entity.pdbx_description
1 polymer ?
#
loop_
_entity_poly.entity_id
_entity_poly.type
_entity_poly.pdbx_seq_one_letter_code
_entity_poly.pdbx_strand_id
1 'polypeptide(L)' 'MQFQFESLSDFLSMGNYGFYVWLSYAVSIIAMGGLIWFSRREEKQIVQQVKKELAREAQLNKK' A
#
# COMPACT_ATOMS: atom_id res chain seq x y z
N MET A 1 30.91 17.46 -16.90
CA MET A 1 29.64 16.84 -16.46
C MET A 1 29.41 15.63 -17.36
N GLN A 2 29.86 14.45 -16.97
CA GLN A 2 29.53 13.21 -17.68
C GLN A 2 28.27 12.63 -17.07
N PHE A 3 27.28 12.35 -17.91
CA PHE A 3 26.13 11.54 -17.51
C PHE A 3 26.65 10.13 -17.19
N GLN A 4 26.46 9.67 -15.96
CA GLN A 4 26.94 8.35 -15.52
C GLN A 4 26.10 7.18 -16.06
N PHE A 5 25.07 7.47 -16.86
CA PHE A 5 24.15 6.48 -17.40
C PHE A 5 23.95 6.79 -18.89
N GLU A 6 24.45 5.91 -19.77
CA GLU A 6 24.23 6.04 -21.21
C GLU A 6 22.86 5.47 -21.64
N SER A 7 22.23 4.66 -20.79
CA SER A 7 20.93 4.07 -21.08
C SER A 7 20.12 3.73 -19.82
N LEU A 8 18.79 3.61 -19.97
CA LEU A 8 17.92 3.05 -18.92
C LEU A 8 18.29 1.59 -18.58
N SER A 9 18.89 0.87 -19.53
CA SER A 9 19.41 -0.48 -19.30
C SER A 9 20.54 -0.44 -18.29
N ASP A 10 21.52 0.45 -18.41
CA ASP A 10 22.62 0.59 -17.45
C ASP A 10 22.15 0.96 -16.05
N PHE A 11 21.05 1.71 -15.95
CA PHE A 11 20.42 2.02 -14.67
C PHE A 11 19.81 0.78 -14.01
N LEU A 12 19.19 -0.09 -14.79
CA LEU A 12 18.66 -1.39 -14.33
C LEU A 12 19.79 -2.38 -14.02
N SER A 13 20.85 -2.37 -14.83
CA SER A 13 22.00 -3.28 -14.76
C SER A 13 23.26 -2.62 -14.20
N MET A 14 23.13 -1.83 -13.13
CA MET A 14 24.26 -1.30 -12.35
C MET A 14 24.95 -2.41 -11.51
N GLY A 15 25.28 -3.54 -12.13
CA GLY A 15 25.99 -4.68 -11.54
C GLY A 15 25.68 -4.91 -10.06
N ASN A 16 26.69 -4.75 -9.21
CA ASN A 16 26.65 -5.06 -7.79
C ASN A 16 25.86 -4.04 -6.92
N TYR A 17 25.64 -2.81 -7.40
CA TYR A 17 24.93 -1.76 -6.65
C TYR A 17 23.43 -1.69 -6.98
N GLY A 18 23.06 -2.08 -8.21
CA GLY A 18 21.67 -2.10 -8.66
C GLY A 18 20.79 -2.97 -7.77
N PHE A 19 21.31 -4.11 -7.28
CA PHE A 19 20.56 -5.02 -6.39
C PHE A 19 20.04 -4.30 -5.12
N TYR A 20 20.90 -3.54 -4.43
CA TYR A 20 20.52 -2.83 -3.20
C TYR A 20 19.52 -1.71 -3.47
N VAL A 21 19.65 -1.02 -4.60
CA VAL A 21 18.73 0.03 -5.03
C VAL A 21 17.35 -0.56 -5.28
N TRP A 22 17.26 -1.61 -6.10
CA TRP A 22 16.00 -2.30 -6.40
C TRP A 22 15.33 -2.86 -5.15
N LEU A 23 16.11 -3.42 -4.21
CA LEU A 23 15.57 -3.94 -2.96
C LEU A 23 14.99 -2.81 -2.09
N SER A 24 15.64 -1.65 -2.03
CA SER A 24 15.14 -0.46 -1.33
C SER A 24 13.84 0.07 -1.94
N TYR A 25 13.74 0.11 -3.27
CA TYR A 25 12.50 0.45 -3.97
C TYR A 25 11.40 -0.57 -3.72
N ALA A 26 11.70 -1.87 -3.78
CA ALA A 26 10.74 -2.93 -3.53
C ALA A 26 10.16 -2.84 -2.10
N VAL A 27 11.02 -2.65 -1.10
CA VAL A 27 10.59 -2.47 0.29
C VAL A 27 9.70 -1.23 0.44
N SER A 28 10.06 -0.12 -0.20
CA SER A 28 9.25 1.11 -0.17
C SER A 28 7.88 0.91 -0.82
N ILE A 29 7.82 0.25 -1.97
CA ILE A 29 6.56 -0.07 -2.66
C ILE A 29 5.69 -1.00 -1.81
N ILE A 30 6.29 -2.01 -1.18
CA ILE A 30 5.57 -2.93 -0.28
C ILE A 30 5.03 -2.17 0.93
N ALA A 31 5.82 -1.27 1.54
CA ALA A 31 5.39 -0.47 2.67
C ALA A 31 4.21 0.44 2.29
N MET A 32 4.31 1.17 1.18
CA MET A 32 3.24 2.02 0.67
C MET A 32 1.98 1.21 0.31
N GLY A 33 2.14 0.11 -0.42
CA GLY A 33 1.05 -0.78 -0.81
C GLY A 33 0.36 -1.41 0.41
N GLY A 34 1.16 -1.81 1.42
CA GLY A 34 0.66 -2.31 2.70
C GLY A 34 -0.15 -1.26 3.46
N LEU A 35 0.32 -0.01 3.49
CA LEU A 35 -0.40 1.09 4.14
C LEU A 35 -1.75 1.37 3.46
N ILE A 36 -1.78 1.40 2.12
CA ILE A 36 -3.01 1.58 1.35
C ILE A 36 -3.96 0.41 1.61
N TRP A 37 -3.46 -0.82 1.60
CA TRP A 37 -4.26 -2.01 1.89
C TRP A 37 -4.86 -1.96 3.29
N PHE A 38 -4.05 -1.58 4.28
CA PHE A 38 -4.46 -1.45 5.67
C PHE A 38 -5.55 -0.39 5.82
N SER A 39 -5.33 0.81 5.28
CA SER A 39 -6.30 1.91 5.28
C SER A 39 -7.65 1.50 4.68
N ARG A 40 -7.65 0.80 3.53
CA ARG A 40 -8.88 0.31 2.89
C ARG A 40 -9.58 -0.79 3.69
N ARG A 41 -8.84 -1.59 4.46
CA ARG A 41 -9.43 -2.60 5.36
C ARG A 41 -10.08 -1.93 6.57
N GLU A 42 -9.43 -0.94 7.14
CA GLU A 42 -9.94 -0.21 8.31
C GLU A 42 -11.24 0.51 7.99
N GLU A 43 -11.31 1.19 6.84
CA GLU A 43 -12.53 1.85 6.35
C GLU A 43 -13.71 0.86 6.25
N LYS A 44 -13.48 -0.33 5.68
CA LYS A 44 -14.50 -1.37 5.56
C LYS A 44 -14.94 -1.90 6.92
N GLN A 45 -14.03 -2.04 7.87
CA GLN A 45 -14.35 -2.52 9.22
C GLN A 45 -15.23 -1.52 9.96
N ILE A 46 -14.89 -0.22 9.89
CA ILE A 46 -15.68 0.85 10.52
C ILE A 46 -17.09 0.89 9.93
N VAL A 47 -17.22 0.85 8.60
CA VAL A 47 -18.54 0.85 7.93
C VAL A 47 -19.37 -0.38 8.31
N GLN A 48 -18.74 -1.56 8.44
CA GLN A 48 -19.44 -2.76 8.87
C GLN A 48 -19.93 -2.69 10.32
N GLN A 49 -19.15 -2.09 11.22
CA GLN A 49 -19.53 -1.89 12.62
C GLN A 49 -20.75 -0.97 12.72
N VAL A 50 -20.73 0.17 12.03
CA VAL A 50 -21.85 1.13 12.00
C VAL A 50 -23.12 0.48 11.45
N LYS A 51 -23.02 -0.29 10.35
CA LYS A 51 -24.19 -1.01 9.79
C LYS A 51 -24.79 -2.01 10.78
N LYS A 52 -23.96 -2.69 11.55
CA LYS A 52 -24.41 -3.69 12.53
C LYS A 52 -25.12 -3.03 13.71
N GLU A 53 -24.69 -1.85 14.12
CA GLU A 53 -25.31 -1.07 15.19
C GLU A 53 -26.66 -0.50 14.74
N LEU A 54 -26.73 0.13 13.57
CA LEU A 54 -27.98 0.60 12.97
C LEU A 54 -29.01 -0.53 12.79
N ALA A 55 -28.58 -1.74 12.41
CA ALA A 55 -29.47 -2.89 12.28
C ALA A 55 -30.05 -3.34 13.63
N ARG A 56 -29.32 -3.18 14.74
CA ARG A 56 -29.84 -3.47 16.09
C ARG A 56 -30.85 -2.42 16.53
N GLU A 57 -30.54 -1.15 16.34
CA GLU A 57 -31.46 -0.05 16.69
C GLU A 57 -32.78 -0.14 15.91
N ALA A 58 -32.71 -0.45 14.61
CA ALA A 58 -33.88 -0.66 13.78
C ALA A 58 -34.74 -1.86 14.23
N GLN A 59 -34.15 -2.89 14.84
CA GLN A 59 -34.90 -4.01 15.40
C GLN A 59 -35.52 -3.68 16.76
N LEU A 60 -34.86 -2.87 17.58
CA LEU A 60 -35.36 -2.44 18.90
C LEU A 60 -36.50 -1.43 18.77
N ASN A 61 -36.46 -0.53 17.79
CA ASN A 61 -37.51 0.46 17.53
C ASN A 61 -38.78 -0.16 16.89
N LYS A 62 -38.65 -1.36 16.29
CA LYS A 62 -39.77 -2.06 15.64
C LYS A 62 -40.59 -2.96 16.59
N LYS A 63 -40.22 -3.00 17.88
CA LYS A 63 -40.97 -3.67 18.95
C LYS A 63 -41.75 -2.65 19.75
#